data_AF-A0A965ENW6-F1
#
_entry.id   AF-A0A965ENW6-F1
#
_cell.length_a   1.000
_cell.length_b   1.000
_cell.length_c   1.000
_cell.angle_alpha   90.00
_cell.angle_beta   90.00
_cell.angle_gamma   90.00
#
_symmetry.space_group_name_H-M   'P 1'
#
loop_
_entity.id
_entity.type
_entity.pdbx_description
1 polymer ?
#
loop_
_entity_poly.entity_id
_entity_poly.type
_entity_poly.pdbx_seq_one_letter_code
_entity_poly.pdbx_strand_id
1 'polypeptide(L)'
;MAELDRPIWIHPIRGPDTADYKTETGSLHELWFTFGWPYETSACMTRLIYSGLFDKLPDIKIITHHFGGMIPFFAEKIGIGFQQIFRGDNEHNPLAEQAGLKQQPKEYFKMFYADTATNGSRAAAQCGLDFFGADHSLFATDAPFDPEGGTMLIRETINAVDGLDIDAATREKIYGGNLERLLKLA
;
A
#
# COMPACT_ATOMS: atom_id res chain seq x y z
N MET A 1 -6.57 -18.20 4.50
CA MET A 1 -6.81 -16.80 4.91
C MET A 1 -8.15 -16.28 4.40
N ALA A 2 -8.42 -16.32 3.09
CA ALA A 2 -9.76 -15.98 2.56
C ALA A 2 -10.88 -16.82 3.22
N GLU A 3 -10.75 -18.16 3.22
CA GLU A 3 -11.72 -19.06 3.90
C GLU A 3 -11.83 -18.83 5.41
N LEU A 4 -10.75 -18.35 6.04
CA LEU A 4 -10.74 -18.05 7.48
C LEU A 4 -11.32 -16.67 7.78
N ASP A 5 -11.60 -15.89 6.74
CA ASP A 5 -12.00 -14.49 6.81
C ASP A 5 -11.04 -13.65 7.67
N ARG A 6 -9.73 -13.84 7.44
CA ARG A 6 -8.65 -13.15 8.14
C ARG A 6 -7.76 -12.39 7.17
N PRO A 7 -7.27 -11.19 7.55
CA PRO A 7 -6.39 -10.41 6.69
C PRO A 7 -4.96 -10.93 6.70
N ILE A 8 -4.23 -10.63 5.63
CA ILE A 8 -2.78 -10.77 5.55
C ILE A 8 -2.20 -9.35 5.55
N TRP A 9 -1.35 -9.04 6.53
CA TRP A 9 -0.63 -7.77 6.57
C TRP A 9 0.76 -7.97 6.00
N ILE A 10 1.03 -7.33 4.86
CA ILE A 10 2.29 -7.46 4.15
C ILE A 10 3.18 -6.28 4.49
N HIS A 11 4.31 -6.59 5.12
CA HIS A 11 5.39 -5.65 5.36
C HIS A 11 6.42 -5.75 4.21
N PRO A 12 6.97 -4.63 3.71
CA PRO A 12 8.03 -4.66 2.71
C PRO A 12 9.31 -5.27 3.26
N ILE A 13 10.13 -5.86 2.39
CA ILE A 13 11.49 -6.21 2.76
C ILE A 13 12.41 -6.04 1.57
N ARG A 14 13.43 -5.23 1.77
CA ARG A 14 14.62 -5.12 0.93
C ARG A 14 15.80 -5.06 1.88
N GLY A 15 16.95 -5.57 1.49
CA GLY A 15 18.17 -5.52 2.31
C GLY A 15 19.25 -4.62 1.66
N PRO A 16 20.27 -4.19 2.43
CA PRO A 16 21.39 -3.41 1.90
C PRO A 16 22.25 -4.19 0.88
N ASP A 17 22.09 -5.51 0.80
CA ASP A 17 22.69 -6.38 -0.22
C ASP A 17 21.99 -6.29 -1.60
N THR A 18 20.85 -5.60 -1.68
CA THR A 18 20.13 -5.41 -2.94
C THR A 18 20.65 -4.18 -3.69
N ALA A 19 21.49 -4.38 -4.71
CA ALA A 19 22.01 -3.31 -5.57
C ALA A 19 20.91 -2.39 -6.14
N ASP A 20 21.14 -1.07 -6.15
CA ASP A 20 20.24 -0.08 -6.75
C ASP A 20 20.46 0.01 -8.27
N TYR A 21 21.71 -0.14 -8.69
CA TYR A 21 22.12 -0.20 -10.09
C TYR A 21 22.90 -1.47 -10.43
N LYS A 22 22.87 -1.87 -11.70
CA LYS A 22 23.51 -3.10 -12.20
C LYS A 22 25.02 -3.18 -11.97
N THR A 23 25.67 -2.04 -11.74
CA THR A 23 27.13 -1.93 -11.53
C THR A 23 27.52 -1.97 -10.04
N GLU A 24 26.55 -2.08 -9.13
CA GLU A 24 26.76 -2.10 -7.69
C GLU A 24 26.59 -3.52 -7.14
N THR A 25 27.14 -3.77 -5.95
CA THR A 25 27.02 -5.07 -5.25
C THR A 25 26.07 -5.03 -4.06
N GLY A 26 25.46 -3.88 -3.80
CA GLY A 26 24.56 -3.61 -2.69
C GLY A 26 23.98 -2.21 -2.83
N SER A 27 22.94 -1.91 -2.06
CA SER A 27 22.36 -0.57 -2.03
C SER A 27 23.32 0.41 -1.40
N LEU A 28 23.34 1.63 -1.93
CA LEU A 28 24.14 2.72 -1.38
C LEU A 28 23.24 3.72 -0.65
N HIS A 29 23.80 4.50 0.27
CA HIS A 29 23.13 5.66 0.87
C HIS A 29 21.76 5.37 1.50
N GLU A 30 21.59 4.19 2.10
CA GLU A 30 20.33 3.80 2.77
C GLU A 30 19.09 3.77 1.85
N LEU A 31 19.30 3.70 0.52
CA LEU A 31 18.21 3.69 -0.46
C LEU A 31 17.36 2.40 -0.34
N TRP A 32 17.97 1.30 0.11
CA TRP A 32 17.33 0.00 0.27
C TRP A 32 16.05 0.04 1.11
N PHE A 33 16.01 0.82 2.20
CA PHE A 33 14.79 0.98 2.98
C PHE A 33 14.07 2.29 2.62
N THR A 34 14.80 3.40 2.43
CA THR A 34 14.22 4.74 2.24
C THR A 34 13.26 4.81 1.04
N PHE A 35 13.68 4.26 -0.10
CA PHE A 35 12.85 4.19 -1.30
C PHE A 35 12.52 2.75 -1.69
N GLY A 36 13.38 1.82 -1.32
CA GLY A 36 13.20 0.41 -1.64
C GLY A 36 11.99 -0.20 -0.96
N TRP A 37 11.71 0.08 0.32
CA TRP A 37 10.54 -0.52 0.98
C TRP A 37 9.20 -0.07 0.36
N PRO A 38 8.93 1.24 0.12
CA PRO A 38 7.74 1.66 -0.61
C PRO A 38 7.65 1.05 -2.02
N TYR A 39 8.78 0.90 -2.72
CA TYR A 39 8.82 0.24 -4.03
C TYR A 39 8.47 -1.25 -3.93
N GLU A 40 9.05 -1.99 -2.97
CA GLU A 40 8.76 -3.41 -2.76
C GLU A 40 7.28 -3.65 -2.46
N THR A 41 6.65 -2.80 -1.64
CA THR A 41 5.20 -2.84 -1.42
C THR A 41 4.44 -2.67 -2.74
N SER A 42 4.76 -1.64 -3.52
CA SER A 42 4.09 -1.37 -4.80
C SER A 42 4.29 -2.49 -5.83
N ALA A 43 5.50 -3.06 -5.89
CA ALA A 43 5.82 -4.19 -6.76
C ALA A 43 5.08 -5.46 -6.31
N CYS A 44 5.04 -5.73 -5.00
CA CYS A 44 4.30 -6.85 -4.42
C CYS A 44 2.81 -6.76 -4.77
N MET A 45 2.17 -5.61 -4.51
CA MET A 45 0.76 -5.36 -4.86
C MET A 45 0.51 -5.65 -6.34
N THR A 46 1.35 -5.10 -7.22
CA THR A 46 1.25 -5.31 -8.67
C THR A 46 1.34 -6.80 -9.03
N ARG A 47 2.29 -7.55 -8.45
CA ARG A 47 2.45 -8.98 -8.73
C ARG A 47 1.29 -9.83 -8.20
N LEU A 48 0.71 -9.46 -7.06
CA LEU A 48 -0.50 -10.12 -6.55
C LEU A 48 -1.68 -9.90 -7.49
N ILE A 49 -1.86 -8.67 -8.00
CA ILE A 49 -2.88 -8.36 -9.01
C ILE A 49 -2.69 -9.25 -10.25
N TYR A 50 -1.50 -9.21 -10.86
CA TYR A 50 -1.19 -9.99 -12.07
C TYR A 50 -1.12 -11.51 -11.86
N SER A 51 -1.13 -12.00 -10.62
CA SER A 51 -1.32 -13.43 -10.33
C SER A 51 -2.79 -13.88 -10.45
N GLY A 52 -3.72 -12.93 -10.60
CA GLY A 52 -5.16 -13.13 -10.58
C GLY A 52 -5.70 -13.40 -9.18
N LEU A 53 -4.98 -13.00 -8.12
CA LEU A 53 -5.32 -13.33 -6.73
C LEU A 53 -6.75 -12.90 -6.38
N PHE A 54 -7.09 -11.64 -6.65
CA PHE A 54 -8.39 -11.07 -6.31
C PHE A 54 -9.53 -11.66 -7.14
N ASP A 55 -9.27 -12.15 -8.35
CA ASP A 55 -10.29 -12.82 -9.16
C ASP A 55 -10.55 -14.26 -8.71
N LYS A 56 -9.51 -14.92 -8.18
CA LYS A 56 -9.55 -16.30 -7.66
C LYS A 56 -10.11 -16.35 -6.23
N LEU A 57 -9.78 -15.35 -5.41
CA LEU A 57 -10.14 -15.25 -4.00
C LEU A 57 -10.74 -13.85 -3.74
N PRO A 58 -11.98 -13.58 -4.16
CA PRO A 58 -12.58 -12.24 -4.07
C PRO A 58 -12.71 -11.72 -2.63
N ASP A 59 -12.79 -12.61 -1.64
CA ASP A 59 -12.89 -12.27 -0.21
C ASP A 59 -11.51 -12.15 0.47
N ILE A 60 -10.40 -12.25 -0.26
CA ILE A 60 -9.07 -12.07 0.32
C ILE A 60 -8.89 -10.63 0.77
N LYS A 61 -8.34 -10.46 1.98
CA LYS A 61 -8.07 -9.15 2.58
C LYS A 61 -6.55 -9.00 2.73
N ILE A 62 -5.97 -8.05 1.99
CA ILE A 62 -4.54 -7.76 2.04
C ILE A 62 -4.36 -6.33 2.56
N ILE A 63 -3.61 -6.17 3.65
CA ILE A 63 -3.21 -4.89 4.21
C ILE A 63 -1.78 -4.61 3.78
N THR A 64 -1.54 -3.39 3.30
CA THR A 64 -0.24 -2.93 2.82
C THR A 64 0.33 -1.85 3.73
N HIS A 65 1.64 -1.90 3.93
CA HIS A 65 2.33 -0.93 4.75
C HIS A 65 2.51 0.41 4.05
N HIS A 66 2.65 1.48 4.84
CA HIS A 66 3.02 2.83 4.39
C HIS A 66 2.03 3.39 3.36
N PHE A 67 0.72 3.26 3.63
CA PHE A 67 -0.36 3.68 2.74
C PHE A 67 -0.20 3.14 1.30
N GLY A 68 0.20 1.88 1.13
CA GLY A 68 0.36 1.27 -0.20
C GLY A 68 1.62 1.70 -0.94
N GLY A 69 2.59 2.30 -0.23
CA GLY A 69 3.87 2.70 -0.79
C GLY A 69 3.74 3.80 -1.85
N MET A 70 4.25 3.54 -3.05
CA MET A 70 4.24 4.52 -4.14
C MET A 70 2.90 4.60 -4.90
N ILE A 71 1.95 3.70 -4.65
CA ILE A 71 0.74 3.57 -5.46
C ILE A 71 -0.15 4.82 -5.41
N PRO A 72 -0.56 5.37 -4.25
CA PRO A 72 -1.45 6.53 -4.23
C PRO A 72 -0.88 7.75 -4.95
N PHE A 73 0.39 8.05 -4.68
CA PHE A 73 1.06 9.22 -5.25
C PHE A 73 1.18 9.14 -6.78
N PHE A 74 1.35 7.93 -7.33
CA PHE A 74 1.48 7.69 -8.76
C PHE A 74 0.23 7.10 -9.42
N ALA A 75 -0.94 7.15 -8.79
CA ALA A 75 -2.15 6.47 -9.26
C ALA A 75 -2.45 6.72 -10.76
N GLU A 76 -2.43 7.98 -11.20
CA GLU A 76 -2.67 8.34 -12.60
C GLU A 76 -1.56 7.84 -13.53
N LYS A 77 -0.30 7.97 -13.11
CA LYS A 77 0.85 7.46 -13.87
C LYS A 77 0.80 5.93 -14.02
N ILE A 78 0.39 5.23 -12.97
CA ILE A 78 0.21 3.78 -12.94
C ILE A 78 -0.92 3.38 -13.88
N GLY A 79 -2.04 4.11 -13.86
CA GLY A 79 -3.14 3.92 -14.81
C GLY A 79 -2.68 4.01 -16.26
N ILE A 80 -1.93 5.07 -16.60
CA ILE A 80 -1.32 5.25 -17.93
C ILE A 80 -0.33 4.11 -18.25
N GLY A 81 0.54 3.74 -17.30
CA GLY A 81 1.53 2.67 -17.50
C GLY A 81 0.89 1.32 -17.82
N PHE A 82 -0.22 0.99 -17.16
CA PHE A 82 -1.00 -0.22 -17.43
C PHE A 82 -1.93 -0.12 -18.63
N GLN A 83 -2.07 1.04 -19.27
CA GLN A 83 -2.66 1.16 -20.60
C GLN A 83 -1.66 0.82 -21.71
N GLN A 84 -0.44 0.35 -21.37
CA GLN A 84 0.56 -0.12 -22.34
C GLN A 84 0.87 0.89 -23.45
N ILE A 85 0.93 2.19 -23.12
CA ILE A 85 1.09 3.30 -24.07
C ILE A 85 2.26 3.16 -25.07
N PHE A 86 3.29 2.40 -24.74
CA PHE A 86 4.44 2.14 -25.61
C PHE A 86 4.17 1.07 -26.68
N ARG A 87 2.99 0.42 -26.64
CA ARG A 87 2.53 -0.58 -27.62
C ARG A 87 1.47 -0.02 -28.58
N GLY A 88 0.97 1.19 -28.36
CA GLY A 88 0.05 1.89 -29.26
C GLY A 88 -1.41 1.43 -29.21
N ASP A 89 -1.75 0.48 -28.34
CA ASP A 89 -3.13 0.07 -28.02
C ASP A 89 -3.45 0.51 -26.59
N ASN A 90 -4.35 1.48 -26.44
CA ASN A 90 -4.79 2.00 -25.15
C ASN A 90 -6.10 1.36 -24.68
N GLU A 91 -6.70 0.48 -25.50
CA GLU A 91 -7.96 -0.21 -25.18
C GLU A 91 -7.69 -1.59 -24.56
N HIS A 92 -6.58 -2.24 -24.94
CA HIS A 92 -6.21 -3.58 -24.47
C HIS A 92 -4.87 -3.60 -23.73
N ASN A 93 -4.82 -4.31 -22.61
CA ASN A 93 -3.56 -4.61 -21.92
C ASN A 93 -3.26 -6.11 -22.08
N PRO A 94 -2.41 -6.51 -23.04
CA PRO A 94 -2.14 -7.93 -23.31
C PRO A 94 -1.56 -8.67 -22.10
N LEU A 95 -0.84 -7.99 -21.20
CA LEU A 95 -0.34 -8.63 -19.98
C LEU A 95 -1.48 -8.91 -18.99
N ALA A 96 -2.46 -8.02 -18.90
CA ALA A 96 -3.63 -8.21 -18.04
C ALA A 96 -4.53 -9.33 -18.58
N GLU A 97 -4.72 -9.37 -19.91
CA GLU A 97 -5.45 -10.44 -20.60
C GLU A 97 -4.75 -11.80 -20.45
N GLN A 98 -3.43 -11.84 -20.63
CA GLN A 98 -2.63 -13.04 -20.41
C GLN A 98 -2.72 -13.53 -18.96
N ALA A 99 -2.77 -12.60 -18.00
CA ALA A 99 -3.00 -12.91 -16.59
C ALA A 99 -4.45 -13.31 -16.28
N GLY A 100 -5.38 -13.14 -17.22
CA GLY A 100 -6.80 -13.45 -17.07
C GLY A 100 -7.54 -12.51 -16.12
N LEU A 101 -7.10 -11.25 -16.00
CA LEU A 101 -7.73 -10.27 -15.12
C LEU A 101 -9.13 -9.89 -15.60
N LYS A 102 -10.10 -9.86 -14.69
CA LYS A 102 -11.49 -9.50 -14.99
C LYS A 102 -11.74 -7.98 -15.05
N GLN A 103 -10.82 -7.18 -14.50
CA GLN A 103 -10.88 -5.72 -14.47
C GLN A 103 -9.56 -5.12 -14.97
N GLN A 104 -9.52 -3.80 -15.15
CA GLN A 104 -8.25 -3.13 -15.43
C GLN A 104 -7.31 -3.23 -14.21
N PRO A 105 -5.99 -3.45 -14.39
CA PRO A 105 -5.05 -3.60 -13.28
C PRO A 105 -5.14 -2.48 -12.23
N LYS A 106 -5.38 -1.23 -12.66
CA LYS A 106 -5.48 -0.07 -11.78
C LYS A 106 -6.64 -0.16 -10.77
N GLU A 107 -7.73 -0.82 -11.14
CA GLU A 107 -8.93 -0.94 -10.29
C GLU A 107 -8.68 -1.86 -9.08
N TYR A 108 -7.85 -2.89 -9.27
CA TYR A 108 -7.51 -3.81 -8.18
C TYR A 108 -6.72 -3.16 -7.04
N PHE A 109 -5.98 -2.08 -7.28
CA PHE A 109 -5.23 -1.43 -6.20
C PHE A 109 -6.15 -0.88 -5.10
N LYS A 110 -7.37 -0.47 -5.45
CA LYS A 110 -8.37 -0.01 -4.47
C LYS A 110 -8.98 -1.15 -3.63
N MET A 111 -8.77 -2.41 -4.03
CA MET A 111 -9.23 -3.58 -3.27
C MET A 111 -8.33 -3.89 -2.07
N PHE A 112 -7.11 -3.35 -2.04
CA PHE A 112 -6.24 -3.47 -0.87
C PHE A 112 -6.74 -2.60 0.28
N TYR A 113 -6.33 -2.99 1.47
CA TYR A 113 -6.32 -2.14 2.66
C TYR A 113 -4.91 -1.56 2.82
N ALA A 114 -4.81 -0.41 3.48
CA ALA A 114 -3.53 0.24 3.69
C ALA A 114 -3.46 0.89 5.07
N ASP A 115 -2.29 0.80 5.70
CA ASP A 115 -2.09 1.44 6.98
C ASP A 115 -1.48 2.85 6.88
N THR A 116 -1.56 3.60 7.97
CA THR A 116 -1.24 5.03 8.04
C THR A 116 0.22 5.34 8.32
N ALA A 117 1.12 4.34 8.32
CA ALA A 117 2.53 4.50 8.68
C ALA A 117 3.31 5.32 7.63
N THR A 118 3.05 6.61 7.55
CA THR A 118 3.65 7.54 6.59
C THR A 118 4.67 8.44 7.26
N ASN A 119 5.23 7.96 8.37
CA ASN A 119 6.26 8.62 9.17
C ASN A 119 5.89 10.06 9.55
N GLY A 120 4.60 10.29 9.87
CA GLY A 120 4.08 11.60 10.27
C GLY A 120 3.75 12.58 9.15
N SER A 121 3.89 12.20 7.89
CA SER A 121 3.55 13.08 6.78
C SER A 121 2.03 13.17 6.58
N ARG A 122 1.42 14.25 7.06
CA ARG A 122 -0.01 14.56 6.80
C ARG A 122 -0.34 14.53 5.31
N ALA A 123 0.53 15.07 4.45
CA ALA A 123 0.27 15.13 3.01
C ALA A 123 0.26 13.73 2.38
N ALA A 124 1.17 12.84 2.81
CA ALA A 124 1.18 11.45 2.36
C ALA A 124 -0.04 10.69 2.90
N ALA A 125 -0.39 10.90 4.17
CA ALA A 125 -1.59 10.31 4.77
C ALA A 125 -2.88 10.75 4.05
N GLN A 126 -3.01 12.03 3.70
CA GLN A 126 -4.16 12.53 2.93
C GLN A 126 -4.19 11.91 1.53
N CYS A 127 -3.05 11.83 0.83
CA CYS A 127 -2.96 11.19 -0.48
C CYS A 127 -3.37 9.71 -0.43
N GLY A 128 -2.90 8.97 0.59
CA GLY A 128 -3.30 7.58 0.83
C GLY A 128 -4.80 7.45 1.11
N LEU A 129 -5.33 8.30 1.99
CA LEU A 129 -6.76 8.33 2.32
C LEU A 129 -7.63 8.64 1.09
N ASP A 130 -7.26 9.63 0.28
CA ASP A 130 -8.00 10.00 -0.93
C ASP A 130 -8.03 8.85 -1.95
N PHE A 131 -6.98 8.02 -1.98
CA PHE A 131 -6.88 6.87 -2.87
C PHE A 131 -7.66 5.64 -2.38
N PHE A 132 -7.45 5.23 -1.13
CA PHE A 132 -8.05 4.00 -0.55
C PHE A 132 -9.45 4.23 0.01
N GLY A 133 -9.74 5.45 0.47
CA GLY A 133 -10.96 5.79 1.19
C GLY A 133 -10.95 5.37 2.65
N ALA A 134 -11.91 5.92 3.39
CA ALA A 134 -12.04 5.76 4.83
C ALA A 134 -12.14 4.30 5.30
N ASP A 135 -12.86 3.44 4.57
CA ASP A 135 -13.17 2.07 5.02
C ASP A 135 -12.00 1.09 4.81
N HIS A 136 -11.01 1.48 4.00
CA HIS A 136 -9.83 0.68 3.66
C HIS A 136 -8.53 1.18 4.32
N SER A 137 -8.64 2.24 5.13
CA SER A 137 -7.51 2.88 5.82
C SER A 137 -7.42 2.41 7.27
N LEU A 138 -6.25 1.98 7.74
CA LEU A 138 -6.03 1.48 9.11
C LEU A 138 -4.92 2.23 9.84
N PHE A 139 -5.06 2.40 11.15
CA PHE A 139 -4.00 2.99 11.96
C PHE A 139 -2.81 2.03 12.16
N ALA A 140 -1.60 2.49 11.89
CA ALA A 140 -0.34 1.81 12.25
C ALA A 140 0.82 2.82 12.22
N THR A 141 1.85 2.58 13.02
CA THR A 141 2.90 3.57 13.27
C THR A 141 4.27 3.18 12.73
N ASP A 142 4.51 1.90 12.40
CA ASP A 142 5.85 1.37 12.10
C ASP A 142 6.85 1.54 13.26
N ALA A 143 6.36 1.59 14.50
CA ALA A 143 7.23 1.42 15.67
C ALA A 143 7.82 0.00 15.66
N PRO A 144 9.12 -0.18 15.97
CA PRO A 144 10.01 0.77 16.64
C PRO A 144 11.08 1.42 15.74
N PHE A 145 10.85 1.57 14.43
CA PHE A 145 11.90 1.89 13.44
C PHE A 145 12.41 3.34 13.43
N ASP A 146 12.25 4.07 14.54
CA ASP A 146 12.72 5.46 14.67
C ASP A 146 13.86 5.64 15.68
N PRO A 147 14.54 6.81 15.67
CA PRO A 147 15.65 7.08 16.59
C PRO A 147 15.28 7.11 18.08
N GLU A 148 14.00 7.23 18.43
CA GLU A 148 13.49 7.20 19.80
C GLU A 148 12.97 5.80 20.20
N GLY A 149 13.22 4.76 19.40
CA GLY A 149 12.76 3.40 19.67
C GLY A 149 11.25 3.19 19.49
N GLY A 150 10.61 4.02 18.67
CA GLY A 150 9.20 3.90 18.29
C GLY A 150 8.31 5.04 18.79
N THR A 151 8.72 5.78 19.82
CA THR A 151 7.87 6.83 20.40
C THR A 151 7.68 8.02 19.48
N MET A 152 8.66 8.30 18.62
CA MET A 152 8.56 9.39 17.63
C MET A 152 7.47 9.06 16.62
N LEU A 153 7.55 7.91 15.95
CA LEU A 153 6.62 7.51 14.90
C LEU A 153 5.20 7.35 15.42
N ILE A 154 5.03 6.86 16.66
CA ILE A 154 3.71 6.83 17.31
C ILE A 154 3.11 8.23 17.38
N ARG A 155 3.84 9.19 17.96
CA ARG A 155 3.40 10.58 18.12
C ARG A 155 3.15 11.25 16.78
N GLU A 156 4.08 11.12 15.84
CA GLU A 156 3.97 11.80 14.56
C GLU A 156 2.88 11.21 13.67
N THR A 157 2.63 9.90 13.74
CA THR A 157 1.51 9.30 12.99
C THR A 157 0.15 9.74 13.55
N ILE A 158 0.01 9.84 14.87
CA ILE A 158 -1.17 10.43 15.52
C ILE A 158 -1.36 11.87 15.04
N ASN A 159 -0.30 12.70 15.07
CA ASN A 159 -0.35 14.07 14.57
C ASN A 159 -0.80 14.15 13.09
N ALA A 160 -0.31 13.24 12.25
CA ALA A 160 -0.68 13.19 10.84
C ALA A 160 -2.16 12.84 10.64
N VAL A 161 -2.67 11.82 11.35
CA VAL A 161 -4.06 11.37 11.26
C VAL A 161 -5.03 12.40 11.85
N ASP A 162 -4.69 12.99 13.00
CA ASP A 162 -5.48 14.07 13.61
C ASP A 162 -5.52 15.31 12.73
N GLY A 163 -4.46 15.53 11.96
CA GLY A 163 -4.37 16.60 10.98
C GLY A 163 -5.23 16.40 9.72
N LEU A 164 -5.72 15.20 9.42
CA LEU A 164 -6.48 14.97 8.17
C LEU A 164 -7.77 15.79 8.11
N ASP A 165 -8.17 16.19 6.90
CA ASP A 165 -9.42 16.93 6.66
C ASP A 165 -10.61 15.96 6.60
N ILE A 166 -10.96 15.41 7.76
CA ILE A 166 -12.00 14.38 7.92
C ILE A 166 -12.85 14.62 9.16
N ASP A 167 -14.08 14.09 9.13
CA ASP A 167 -14.96 14.08 10.28
C ASP A 167 -14.51 13.10 11.37
N ALA A 168 -15.09 13.22 12.56
CA ALA A 168 -14.74 12.38 13.70
C ALA A 168 -15.06 10.90 13.45
N ALA A 169 -16.16 10.60 12.76
CA ALA A 169 -16.56 9.22 12.45
C ALA A 169 -15.55 8.52 11.53
N THR A 170 -15.04 9.22 10.51
CA THR A 170 -13.99 8.73 9.63
C THR A 170 -12.69 8.52 10.39
N ARG A 171 -12.34 9.45 11.29
CA ARG A 171 -11.15 9.32 12.13
C ARG A 171 -11.22 8.10 13.06
N GLU A 172 -12.37 7.85 13.69
CA GLU A 172 -12.58 6.66 14.55
C GLU A 172 -12.48 5.35 13.77
N LYS A 173 -13.01 5.31 12.53
CA LYS A 173 -12.84 4.16 11.64
C LYS A 173 -11.35 3.85 11.42
N ILE A 174 -10.55 4.87 11.12
CA ILE A 174 -9.11 4.71 10.87
C ILE A 174 -8.38 4.25 12.14
N TYR A 175 -8.65 4.88 13.28
CA TYR A 175 -7.94 4.59 14.55
C TYR A 175 -8.12 3.17 15.06
N GLY A 176 -9.30 2.57 14.87
CA GLY A 176 -9.54 1.22 15.38
C GLY A 176 -10.72 0.51 14.74
N GLY A 177 -11.80 1.23 14.41
CA GLY A 177 -13.05 0.60 13.98
C GLY A 177 -12.92 -0.28 12.73
N ASN A 178 -12.05 0.08 11.78
CA ASN A 178 -11.76 -0.75 10.61
C ASN A 178 -10.99 -2.02 10.99
N LEU A 179 -9.98 -1.92 11.86
CA LEU A 179 -9.19 -3.07 12.30
C LEU A 179 -10.04 -4.04 13.12
N GLU A 180 -10.85 -3.53 14.05
CA GLU A 180 -11.79 -4.31 14.86
C GLU A 180 -12.78 -5.08 13.98
N ARG A 181 -13.36 -4.40 12.98
CA ARG A 181 -14.24 -5.03 11.99
C ARG A 181 -13.51 -6.11 11.19
N LEU A 182 -12.29 -5.83 10.72
CA LEU A 182 -11.49 -6.73 9.89
C LEU A 182 -11.04 -7.98 10.66
N LEU A 183 -10.79 -7.83 11.97
CA LEU A 183 -10.35 -8.90 12.87
C LEU A 183 -11.49 -9.53 13.70
N LYS A 184 -12.73 -9.06 13.54
CA LYS A 184 -13.91 -9.56 14.29
C LYS A 184 -13.69 -9.51 15.81
N LEU A 185 -13.26 -8.37 16.31
CA LEU A 185 -12.98 -8.16 17.74
C LEU A 185 -14.17 -7.60 18.52
N ALA A 186 -15.27 -7.25 17.84
CA ALA A 186 -16.52 -6.74 18.40
C ALA A 186 -17.67 -7.75 18.24
#